data_AF-A0A7K2IXQ0-F1
#
_entry.id   AF-A0A7K2IXQ0-F1
#
_cell.length_a   1.000
_cell.length_b   1.000
_cell.length_c   1.000
_cell.angle_alpha   90.00
_cell.angle_beta   90.00
_cell.angle_gamma   90.00
#
_symmetry.space_group_name_H-M   'P 1'
#
loop_
_entity.id
_entity.type
_entity.pdbx_description
1 polymer ?
#
loop_
_entity_poly.entity_id
_entity_poly.type
_entity_poly.pdbx_seq_one_letter_code
_entity_poly.pdbx_strand_id
1 'polypeptide(L)'
;MVRGRGRVAVVFGAVVLALSGVGCAPERAVELPPEGGFDYQLGGAYPPPEGVTTVVRDSTAEPAPGLYSVCYVNGFQTQPDELDRWLEEDPDLVLRGEDGEPVVDPGWPDERILDTSTGERRERIAEILTETIDRCADAGFDAVEFDNLDSYLRSGEALTVDDNLALASVLVGVAHGRGLAAAQKNTAEEAGRGHDEVGFDLAVTESCAAWHECGAYTGVYGSGNVLAVEYPEELAEAALDFDVVCADPERPDRVLLRDAALVPSSDPEHLFEAC
;
A
#
# COMPACT_ATOMS: atom_id res chain seq x y z
N MET A 1 33.53 88.78 12.56
CA MET A 1 34.65 87.87 12.87
C MET A 1 34.09 86.74 13.72
N VAL A 2 34.55 85.51 13.48
CA VAL A 2 34.19 84.24 14.16
C VAL A 2 32.91 83.54 13.66
N ARG A 3 33.18 82.41 12.98
CA ARG A 3 32.27 81.38 12.47
C ARG A 3 31.75 80.51 13.63
N GLY A 4 30.48 80.12 13.57
CA GLY A 4 29.94 78.98 14.34
C GLY A 4 29.22 78.01 13.39
N ARG A 5 29.84 76.86 13.10
CA ARG A 5 29.26 75.77 12.31
C ARG A 5 28.38 74.90 13.22
N GLY A 6 27.05 74.95 13.03
CA GLY A 6 26.12 73.99 13.64
C GLY A 6 26.08 72.69 12.83
N ARG A 7 26.40 71.56 13.46
CA ARG A 7 26.30 70.22 12.88
C ARG A 7 24.87 69.70 13.08
N VAL A 8 24.20 69.35 11.99
CA VAL A 8 22.91 68.63 12.00
C VAL A 8 23.22 67.14 12.17
N ALA A 9 22.72 66.54 13.24
CA ALA A 9 22.77 65.09 13.46
C ALA A 9 21.50 64.46 12.88
N VAL A 10 21.66 63.62 11.86
CA VAL A 10 20.59 62.80 11.28
C VAL A 10 20.53 61.50 12.07
N VAL A 11 19.41 61.25 12.75
CA VAL A 11 19.13 59.99 13.45
C VAL A 11 18.54 59.02 12.43
N PHE A 12 19.30 57.98 12.07
CA PHE A 12 18.78 56.83 11.32
C PHE A 12 18.01 55.92 12.28
N GLY A 13 16.68 55.89 12.15
CA GLY A 13 15.85 54.88 12.80
C GLY A 13 15.99 53.55 12.08
N ALA A 14 16.54 52.54 12.75
CA ALA A 14 16.58 51.17 12.26
C ALA A 14 15.19 50.54 12.43
N VAL A 15 14.50 50.28 11.32
CA VAL A 15 13.30 49.42 11.28
C VAL A 15 13.79 47.98 11.27
N VAL A 16 13.58 47.26 12.37
CA VAL A 16 13.78 45.81 12.44
C VAL A 16 12.54 45.15 11.84
N LEU A 17 12.63 44.68 10.60
CA LEU A 17 11.64 43.75 10.04
C LEU A 17 11.86 42.38 10.68
N ALA A 18 10.92 41.96 11.52
CA ALA A 18 10.82 40.58 11.97
C ALA A 18 10.31 39.73 10.79
N LEU A 19 11.22 39.00 10.15
CA LEU A 19 10.90 37.94 9.22
C LEU A 19 10.40 36.74 10.04
N SER A 20 9.08 36.60 10.14
CA SER A 20 8.44 35.39 10.64
C SER A 20 8.72 34.27 9.64
N GLY A 21 9.75 33.47 9.89
CA GLY A 21 9.99 32.23 9.17
C GLY A 21 8.82 31.29 9.44
N VAL A 22 7.95 31.12 8.44
CA VAL A 22 7.06 29.97 8.38
C VAL A 22 7.99 28.77 8.17
N GLY A 23 8.36 28.08 9.24
CA GLY A 23 9.06 26.82 9.12
C GLY A 23 8.09 25.83 8.50
N CYS A 24 8.38 25.35 7.29
CA CYS A 24 7.86 24.05 6.86
C CYS A 24 8.29 23.07 7.95
N ALA A 25 7.33 22.44 8.63
CA ALA A 25 7.63 21.22 9.35
C ALA A 25 8.24 20.26 8.31
N PRO A 26 9.34 19.55 8.63
CA PRO A 26 9.80 18.50 7.73
C PRO A 26 8.66 17.52 7.53
N GLU A 27 8.33 17.22 6.27
CA GLU A 27 7.51 16.04 5.96
C GLU A 27 8.16 14.86 6.69
N ARG A 28 7.39 14.24 7.57
CA ARG A 28 7.89 13.13 8.35
C ARG A 28 8.05 11.99 7.35
N ALA A 29 9.28 11.62 7.06
CA ALA A 29 9.54 10.42 6.27
C ALA A 29 8.81 9.25 6.93
N VAL A 30 8.06 8.49 6.13
CA VAL A 30 7.39 7.28 6.59
C VAL A 30 8.44 6.28 7.08
N GLU A 31 8.08 5.48 8.07
CA GLU A 31 8.95 4.41 8.57
C GLU A 31 8.80 3.21 7.64
N LEU A 32 9.91 2.55 7.31
CA LEU A 32 9.91 1.31 6.52
C LEU A 32 9.98 0.10 7.44
N PRO A 33 9.53 -1.09 6.98
CA PRO A 33 9.55 -2.29 7.80
C PRO A 33 10.96 -2.61 8.33
N PRO A 34 11.14 -2.87 9.63
CA PRO A 34 12.44 -3.21 10.21
C PRO A 34 12.95 -4.56 9.66
N GLU A 35 14.24 -4.83 9.81
CA GLU A 35 14.81 -6.15 9.50
C GLU A 35 14.17 -7.25 10.36
N GLY A 36 13.92 -8.42 9.76
CA GLY A 36 13.36 -9.59 10.42
C GLY A 36 12.33 -10.31 9.54
N GLY A 37 11.70 -11.34 10.09
CA GLY A 37 10.64 -12.08 9.37
C GLY A 37 9.35 -11.26 9.26
N PHE A 38 8.47 -11.70 8.37
CA PHE A 38 7.11 -11.17 8.27
C PHE A 38 6.06 -12.29 8.31
N ASP A 39 4.79 -11.92 8.52
CA ASP A 39 3.64 -12.81 8.49
C ASP A 39 2.45 -12.13 7.80
N TYR A 40 1.60 -12.92 7.14
CA TYR A 40 0.44 -12.44 6.39
C TYR A 40 -0.85 -13.07 6.93
N GLN A 41 -1.67 -12.23 7.58
CA GLN A 41 -2.77 -12.64 8.46
C GLN A 41 -4.10 -11.99 8.04
N LEU A 42 -4.59 -12.27 6.83
CA LEU A 42 -5.89 -11.77 6.36
C LEU A 42 -7.07 -12.66 6.80
N GLY A 43 -6.87 -13.98 6.88
CA GLY A 43 -7.88 -14.92 7.37
C GLY A 43 -8.16 -14.82 8.89
N GLY A 44 -7.45 -13.93 9.58
CA GLY A 44 -7.65 -13.59 10.98
C GLY A 44 -6.35 -13.35 11.73
N ALA A 45 -6.36 -12.40 12.66
CA ALA A 45 -5.20 -12.07 13.47
C ALA A 45 -4.85 -13.15 14.51
N TYR A 46 -3.56 -13.45 14.65
CA TYR A 46 -3.03 -14.30 15.72
C TYR A 46 -1.65 -13.79 16.20
N PRO A 47 -1.19 -14.20 17.41
CA PRO A 47 0.14 -13.83 17.87
C PRO A 47 1.23 -14.26 16.87
N PRO A 48 1.99 -13.32 16.28
CA PRO A 48 2.99 -13.67 15.28
C PRO A 48 4.09 -14.59 15.85
N PRO A 49 4.62 -15.54 15.06
CA PRO A 49 5.73 -16.40 15.48
C PRO A 49 6.99 -15.64 15.91
N GLU A 50 7.87 -16.31 16.65
CA GLU A 50 9.18 -15.75 17.03
C GLU A 50 9.99 -15.38 15.78
N GLY A 51 10.63 -14.21 15.80
CA GLY A 51 11.41 -13.69 14.67
C GLY A 51 10.61 -12.85 13.67
N VAL A 52 9.26 -12.86 13.76
CA VAL A 52 8.43 -11.93 13.01
C VAL A 52 8.52 -10.52 13.60
N THR A 53 8.79 -9.56 12.73
CA THR A 53 8.91 -8.13 13.04
C THR A 53 7.91 -7.26 12.29
N THR A 54 7.34 -7.81 11.22
CA THR A 54 6.37 -7.16 10.34
C THR A 54 5.14 -8.07 10.17
N VAL A 55 3.93 -7.54 10.24
CA VAL A 55 2.72 -8.32 9.94
C VAL A 55 1.82 -7.54 9.00
N VAL A 56 1.20 -8.22 8.04
CA VAL A 56 0.13 -7.66 7.22
C VAL A 56 -1.21 -8.21 7.74
N ARG A 57 -2.18 -7.34 7.99
CA ARG A 57 -3.50 -7.68 8.53
C ARG A 57 -4.60 -6.91 7.85
N ASP A 58 -5.78 -7.52 7.76
CA ASP A 58 -6.97 -6.86 7.26
C ASP A 58 -7.30 -5.56 8.03
N SER A 59 -7.84 -4.55 7.35
CA SER A 59 -8.20 -3.27 7.95
C SER A 59 -9.26 -3.32 9.06
N THR A 60 -9.96 -4.44 9.21
CA THR A 60 -10.90 -4.70 10.31
C THR A 60 -10.23 -5.29 11.55
N ALA A 61 -8.96 -5.68 11.46
CA ALA A 61 -8.18 -6.22 12.56
C ALA A 61 -7.34 -5.15 13.27
N GLU A 62 -6.91 -5.45 14.50
CA GLU A 62 -5.98 -4.61 15.25
C GLU A 62 -4.52 -4.85 14.78
N PRO A 63 -3.66 -3.83 14.76
CA PRO A 63 -2.23 -4.00 14.50
C PRO A 63 -1.58 -4.90 15.56
N ALA A 64 -0.45 -5.53 15.23
CA ALA A 64 0.28 -6.35 16.20
C ALA A 64 1.07 -5.46 17.17
N PRO A 65 0.84 -5.57 18.50
CA PRO A 65 1.52 -4.70 19.45
C PRO A 65 3.05 -4.81 19.39
N GLY A 66 3.71 -3.69 19.13
CA GLY A 66 5.17 -3.59 19.12
C GLY A 66 5.87 -4.17 17.89
N LEU A 67 5.12 -4.53 16.85
CA LEU A 67 5.63 -4.93 15.54
C LEU A 67 5.19 -3.91 14.49
N TYR A 68 5.94 -3.84 13.39
CA TYR A 68 5.51 -3.06 12.23
C TYR A 68 4.27 -3.71 11.61
N SER A 69 3.18 -2.96 11.48
CA SER A 69 1.90 -3.50 11.01
C SER A 69 1.45 -2.81 9.72
N VAL A 70 1.21 -3.60 8.67
CA VAL A 70 0.65 -3.16 7.39
C VAL A 70 -0.86 -3.43 7.39
N CYS A 71 -1.65 -2.40 7.13
CA CYS A 71 -3.10 -2.45 7.01
C CYS A 71 -3.48 -2.83 5.58
N TYR A 72 -4.09 -3.98 5.37
CA TYR A 72 -4.61 -4.39 4.07
C TYR A 72 -5.92 -3.66 3.77
N VAL A 73 -5.99 -3.01 2.62
CA VAL A 73 -7.18 -2.34 2.09
C VAL A 73 -7.36 -2.76 0.64
N ASN A 74 -8.51 -3.34 0.29
CA ASN A 74 -8.85 -3.54 -1.11
C ASN A 74 -9.09 -2.17 -1.76
N GLY A 75 -8.14 -1.71 -2.58
CA GLY A 75 -8.12 -0.33 -3.10
C GLY A 75 -8.85 -0.16 -4.43
N PHE A 76 -9.12 -1.27 -5.11
CA PHE A 76 -9.56 -1.27 -6.51
C PHE A 76 -10.75 -2.19 -6.78
N GLN A 77 -11.22 -2.91 -5.77
CA GLN A 77 -12.42 -3.72 -5.79
C GLN A 77 -13.23 -3.50 -4.51
N THR A 78 -14.52 -3.82 -4.58
CA THR A 78 -15.39 -3.90 -3.40
C THR A 78 -15.06 -5.14 -2.59
N GLN A 79 -15.26 -5.09 -1.26
CA GLN A 79 -15.21 -6.28 -0.42
C GLN A 79 -16.61 -6.89 -0.23
N PRO A 80 -16.72 -8.21 0.07
CA PRO A 80 -18.00 -8.89 0.22
C PRO A 80 -18.94 -8.22 1.24
N ASP A 81 -18.40 -7.78 2.37
CA ASP A 81 -19.17 -7.14 3.45
C ASP A 81 -19.54 -5.68 3.14
N GLU A 82 -18.92 -5.06 2.14
CA GLU A 82 -19.18 -3.66 1.73
C GLU A 82 -19.92 -3.55 0.40
N LEU A 83 -20.07 -4.65 -0.34
CA LEU A 83 -20.63 -4.66 -1.69
C LEU A 83 -22.01 -4.00 -1.77
N ASP A 84 -22.90 -4.32 -0.83
CA ASP A 84 -24.26 -3.74 -0.80
C ASP A 84 -24.23 -2.22 -0.66
N ARG A 85 -23.33 -1.67 0.18
CA ARG A 85 -23.14 -0.22 0.35
C ARG A 85 -22.71 0.42 -0.97
N TRP A 86 -21.71 -0.16 -1.64
CA TRP A 86 -21.23 0.35 -2.93
C TRP A 86 -22.34 0.34 -3.99
N LEU A 87 -23.14 -0.73 -4.05
CA LEU A 87 -24.23 -0.84 -5.04
C LEU A 87 -25.44 0.05 -4.72
N GLU A 88 -25.69 0.38 -3.46
CA GLU A 88 -26.83 1.22 -3.05
C GLU A 88 -26.50 2.71 -3.02
N GLU A 89 -25.33 3.09 -2.48
CA GLU A 89 -24.93 4.48 -2.24
C GLU A 89 -24.13 5.07 -3.40
N ASP A 90 -23.23 4.28 -4.00
CA ASP A 90 -22.29 4.73 -5.03
C ASP A 90 -22.24 3.79 -6.27
N PRO A 91 -23.39 3.41 -6.86
CA PRO A 91 -23.44 2.41 -7.93
C PRO A 91 -22.69 2.81 -9.21
N ASP A 92 -22.38 4.09 -9.36
CA ASP A 92 -21.64 4.67 -10.49
C ASP A 92 -20.11 4.65 -10.31
N LEU A 93 -19.63 4.29 -9.11
CA LEU A 93 -18.23 4.01 -8.79
C LEU A 93 -17.88 2.52 -8.96
N VAL A 94 -18.87 1.66 -9.23
CA VAL A 94 -18.65 0.25 -9.57
C VAL A 94 -18.68 0.10 -11.10
N LEU A 95 -17.63 -0.52 -11.66
CA LEU A 95 -17.48 -0.71 -13.09
C LEU A 95 -18.63 -1.54 -13.64
N ARG A 96 -19.18 -1.13 -14.78
CA ARG A 96 -20.29 -1.81 -15.46
C ARG A 96 -19.84 -2.38 -16.80
N GLY A 97 -20.24 -3.62 -17.07
CA GLY A 97 -20.06 -4.26 -18.36
C GLY A 97 -20.99 -3.69 -19.44
N GLU A 98 -20.85 -4.19 -20.68
CA GLU A 98 -21.71 -3.79 -21.81
C GLU A 98 -23.20 -4.11 -21.58
N ASP A 99 -23.50 -5.10 -20.75
CA ASP A 99 -24.86 -5.49 -20.34
C ASP A 99 -25.43 -4.61 -19.22
N GLY A 100 -24.63 -3.70 -18.66
CA GLY A 100 -25.00 -2.83 -17.54
C GLY A 100 -24.87 -3.48 -16.16
N GLU A 101 -24.40 -4.72 -16.07
CA GLU A 101 -24.18 -5.40 -14.80
C GLU A 101 -22.81 -5.02 -14.20
N PRO A 102 -22.65 -5.05 -12.86
CA PRO A 102 -21.35 -4.88 -12.22
C PRO A 102 -20.33 -5.89 -12.76
N VAL A 103 -19.13 -5.42 -13.10
CA VAL A 103 -18.04 -6.32 -13.52
C VAL A 103 -17.55 -7.10 -12.30
N VAL A 104 -17.66 -8.42 -12.39
CA VAL A 104 -17.25 -9.38 -11.36
C VAL A 104 -15.82 -9.81 -11.60
N ASP A 105 -15.03 -9.93 -10.53
CA ASP A 105 -13.72 -10.58 -10.63
C ASP A 105 -13.91 -12.11 -10.79
N PRO A 106 -13.34 -12.75 -11.82
CA PRO A 106 -13.45 -14.20 -12.00
C PRO A 106 -12.81 -15.02 -10.87
N GLY A 107 -11.76 -14.50 -10.21
CA GLY A 107 -11.11 -15.11 -9.06
C GLY A 107 -11.88 -14.89 -7.76
N TRP A 108 -12.59 -13.76 -7.65
CA TRP A 108 -13.32 -13.33 -6.46
C TRP A 108 -14.78 -12.98 -6.84
N PRO A 109 -15.68 -13.99 -6.97
CA PRO A 109 -17.02 -13.79 -7.54
C PRO A 109 -17.96 -12.91 -6.68
N ASP A 110 -17.60 -12.68 -5.43
CA ASP A 110 -18.23 -11.79 -4.47
C ASP A 110 -17.68 -10.36 -4.49
N GLU A 111 -16.61 -10.10 -5.25
CA GLU A 111 -16.05 -8.76 -5.43
C GLU A 111 -16.44 -8.15 -6.77
N ARG A 112 -16.47 -6.82 -6.81
CA ARG A 112 -16.73 -6.00 -8.02
C ARG A 112 -15.62 -4.99 -8.23
N ILE A 113 -15.22 -4.80 -9.48
CA ILE A 113 -14.19 -3.84 -9.87
C ILE A 113 -14.70 -2.41 -9.70
N LEU A 114 -13.92 -1.55 -9.06
CA LEU A 114 -14.21 -0.12 -8.96
C LEU A 114 -13.88 0.60 -10.28
N ASP A 115 -14.73 1.54 -10.68
CA ASP A 115 -14.59 2.29 -11.92
C ASP A 115 -13.58 3.44 -11.75
N THR A 116 -12.31 3.17 -12.05
CA THR A 116 -11.22 4.15 -11.97
C THR A 116 -11.10 5.05 -13.21
N SER A 117 -12.01 4.96 -14.19
CA SER A 117 -11.84 5.54 -15.54
C SER A 117 -11.85 7.07 -15.63
N THR A 118 -12.30 7.78 -14.58
CA THR A 118 -12.34 9.25 -14.60
C THR A 118 -11.77 9.84 -13.31
N GLY A 119 -11.22 11.05 -13.40
CA GLY A 119 -10.70 11.76 -12.23
C GLY A 119 -11.73 11.94 -11.12
N GLU A 120 -12.97 12.30 -11.48
CA GLU A 120 -14.07 12.48 -10.51
C GLU A 120 -14.41 11.18 -9.76
N ARG A 121 -14.42 10.04 -10.46
CA ARG A 121 -14.64 8.74 -9.82
C ARG A 121 -13.49 8.37 -8.90
N ARG A 122 -12.25 8.57 -9.35
CA ARG A 122 -11.05 8.30 -8.53
C ARG A 122 -11.02 9.14 -7.25
N GLU A 123 -11.39 10.42 -7.33
CA GLU A 123 -11.52 11.29 -6.16
C GLU A 123 -12.57 10.76 -5.18
N ARG A 124 -13.77 10.39 -5.65
CA ARG A 124 -14.83 9.83 -4.79
C ARG A 124 -14.49 8.46 -4.20
N ILE A 125 -13.86 7.58 -4.99
CA ILE A 125 -13.36 6.29 -4.50
C ILE A 125 -12.34 6.52 -3.38
N ALA A 126 -11.38 7.43 -3.60
CA ALA A 126 -10.37 7.77 -2.61
C ALA A 126 -10.98 8.41 -1.36
N GLU A 127 -12.02 9.24 -1.47
CA GLU A 127 -12.75 9.78 -0.31
C GLU A 127 -13.36 8.69 0.56
N ILE A 128 -13.97 7.66 -0.05
CA ILE A 128 -14.53 6.52 0.68
C ILE A 128 -13.41 5.71 1.35
N LEU A 129 -12.36 5.36 0.60
CA LEU A 129 -11.23 4.59 1.12
C LEU A 129 -10.42 5.36 2.18
N THR A 130 -10.45 6.69 2.15
CA THR A 130 -9.83 7.53 3.19
C THR A 130 -10.40 7.23 4.57
N GLU A 131 -11.68 6.89 4.68
CA GLU A 131 -12.27 6.49 5.97
C GLU A 131 -11.59 5.23 6.54
N THR A 132 -11.27 4.26 5.68
CA THR A 132 -10.55 3.05 6.09
C THR A 132 -9.09 3.35 6.41
N ILE A 133 -8.41 4.17 5.60
CA ILE A 133 -7.02 4.60 5.87
C ILE A 133 -6.92 5.37 7.18
N ASP A 134 -7.88 6.26 7.47
CA ASP A 134 -7.95 6.99 8.74
C ASP A 134 -8.11 6.02 9.91
N ARG A 135 -8.95 4.98 9.79
CA ARG A 135 -9.06 3.91 10.81
C ARG A 135 -7.74 3.17 11.01
N CYS A 136 -7.02 2.82 9.94
CA CYS A 136 -5.70 2.19 10.04
C CYS A 136 -4.71 3.10 10.82
N ALA A 137 -4.68 4.39 10.49
CA ALA A 137 -3.82 5.35 11.16
C ALA A 137 -4.17 5.48 12.66
N ASP A 138 -5.46 5.63 12.97
CA ASP A 138 -5.95 5.79 14.33
C ASP A 138 -5.73 4.53 15.19
N ALA A 139 -5.81 3.34 14.60
CA ALA A 139 -5.50 2.07 15.26
C ALA A 139 -3.99 1.90 15.52
N GLY A 140 -3.13 2.63 14.79
CA GLY A 140 -1.68 2.61 14.95
C GLY A 140 -0.98 1.59 14.05
N PHE A 141 -1.53 1.34 12.86
CA PHE A 141 -0.75 0.72 11.79
C PHE A 141 0.38 1.65 11.32
N ASP A 142 1.41 1.07 10.71
CA ASP A 142 2.59 1.78 10.21
C ASP A 142 2.54 1.98 8.69
N ALA A 143 1.77 1.14 7.99
CA ALA A 143 1.63 1.20 6.54
C ALA A 143 0.24 0.74 6.07
N VAL A 144 -0.07 0.98 4.79
CA VAL A 144 -1.23 0.45 4.08
C VAL A 144 -0.78 -0.30 2.84
N GLU A 145 -1.32 -1.49 2.60
CA GLU A 145 -1.26 -2.18 1.31
C GLU A 145 -2.57 -1.93 0.55
N PHE A 146 -2.47 -1.54 -0.72
CA PHE A 146 -3.62 -1.33 -1.58
C PHE A 146 -3.76 -2.49 -2.57
N ASP A 147 -4.63 -3.43 -2.24
CA ASP A 147 -4.83 -4.66 -3.02
C ASP A 147 -5.63 -4.43 -4.30
N ASN A 148 -5.45 -5.33 -5.27
CA ASN A 148 -6.06 -5.32 -6.61
C ASN A 148 -5.60 -4.15 -7.52
N LEU A 149 -4.38 -3.64 -7.36
CA LEU A 149 -3.81 -2.62 -8.27
C LEU A 149 -3.88 -3.04 -9.75
N ASP A 150 -3.84 -4.33 -10.02
CA ASP A 150 -3.90 -4.95 -11.35
C ASP A 150 -5.33 -5.18 -11.88
N SER A 151 -6.38 -4.69 -11.19
CA SER A 151 -7.79 -4.92 -11.57
C SER A 151 -8.14 -4.48 -13.00
N TYR A 152 -7.36 -3.55 -13.58
CA TYR A 152 -7.50 -3.15 -14.98
C TYR A 152 -7.37 -4.32 -15.95
N LEU A 153 -6.57 -5.36 -15.63
CA LEU A 153 -6.42 -6.58 -16.43
C LEU A 153 -7.72 -7.39 -16.51
N ARG A 154 -8.60 -7.23 -15.51
CA ARG A 154 -9.88 -7.96 -15.36
C ARG A 154 -11.09 -7.08 -15.69
N SER A 155 -10.86 -5.85 -16.15
CA SER A 155 -11.90 -4.86 -16.46
C SER A 155 -12.63 -5.07 -17.79
N GLY A 156 -12.20 -6.03 -18.62
CA GLY A 156 -12.72 -6.19 -19.99
C GLY A 156 -12.31 -5.04 -20.92
N GLU A 157 -11.07 -4.55 -20.79
CA GLU A 157 -10.51 -3.40 -21.53
C GLU A 157 -11.16 -2.04 -21.21
N ALA A 158 -12.02 -1.97 -20.20
CA ALA A 158 -12.69 -0.73 -19.79
C ALA A 158 -11.80 0.20 -18.96
N LEU A 159 -10.81 -0.34 -18.27
CA LEU A 159 -9.82 0.39 -17.48
C LEU A 159 -8.41 0.17 -18.03
N THR A 160 -7.56 1.18 -17.88
CA THR A 160 -6.14 1.10 -18.22
C THR A 160 -5.28 1.05 -16.96
N VAL A 161 -4.02 0.64 -17.11
CA VAL A 161 -3.03 0.73 -16.04
C VAL A 161 -2.89 2.17 -15.50
N ASP A 162 -2.97 3.18 -16.37
CA ASP A 162 -2.86 4.58 -15.98
C ASP A 162 -4.04 5.03 -15.11
N ASP A 163 -5.23 4.46 -15.31
CA ASP A 163 -6.39 4.76 -14.47
C ASP A 163 -6.18 4.25 -13.03
N ASN A 164 -5.67 3.03 -12.88
CA ASN A 164 -5.38 2.47 -11.57
C ASN A 164 -4.20 3.16 -10.90
N LEU A 165 -3.09 3.44 -11.61
CA LEU A 165 -1.97 4.19 -11.05
C LEU A 165 -2.38 5.62 -10.64
N ALA A 166 -3.29 6.27 -11.38
CA ALA A 166 -3.80 7.58 -10.98
C ALA A 166 -4.62 7.54 -9.68
N LEU A 167 -5.41 6.49 -9.43
CA LEU A 167 -6.09 6.31 -8.14
C LEU A 167 -5.06 5.98 -7.05
N ALA A 168 -4.10 5.11 -7.35
CA ALA A 168 -3.02 4.74 -6.43
C ALA A 168 -2.28 5.99 -5.93
N SER A 169 -1.94 6.94 -6.81
CA SER A 169 -1.24 8.18 -6.41
C SER A 169 -2.05 9.01 -5.41
N VAL A 170 -3.38 9.03 -5.54
CA VAL A 170 -4.25 9.72 -4.58
C VAL A 170 -4.22 8.99 -3.24
N LEU A 171 -4.37 7.66 -3.24
CA LEU A 171 -4.37 6.84 -2.02
C LEU A 171 -3.04 6.88 -1.28
N VAL A 172 -1.91 6.81 -2.00
CA VAL A 172 -0.55 6.98 -1.44
C VAL A 172 -0.40 8.36 -0.79
N GLY A 173 -0.83 9.43 -1.47
CA GLY A 173 -0.80 10.77 -0.89
C GLY A 173 -1.65 10.90 0.38
N VAL A 174 -2.81 10.21 0.44
CA VAL A 174 -3.62 10.12 1.65
C VAL A 174 -2.84 9.40 2.76
N ALA A 175 -2.31 8.20 2.50
CA ALA A 175 -1.55 7.41 3.47
C ALA A 175 -0.34 8.16 4.03
N HIS A 176 0.49 8.74 3.17
CA HIS A 176 1.63 9.58 3.57
C HIS A 176 1.21 10.77 4.42
N GLY A 177 0.06 11.39 4.11
CA GLY A 177 -0.52 12.47 4.92
C GLY A 177 -0.89 12.04 6.35
N ARG A 178 -1.10 10.74 6.59
CA ARG A 178 -1.32 10.14 7.92
C ARG A 178 -0.04 9.61 8.56
N GLY A 179 1.09 9.69 7.85
CA GLY A 179 2.37 9.12 8.29
C GLY A 179 2.46 7.61 8.10
N LEU A 180 1.59 7.02 7.27
CA LEU A 180 1.63 5.61 6.90
C LEU A 180 2.48 5.43 5.64
N ALA A 181 3.37 4.45 5.60
CA ALA A 181 3.97 4.00 4.34
C ALA A 181 2.90 3.36 3.45
N ALA A 182 3.13 3.31 2.14
CA ALA A 182 2.21 2.70 1.19
C ALA A 182 2.88 1.56 0.42
N ALA A 183 2.29 0.37 0.45
CA ALA A 183 2.79 -0.81 -0.23
C ALA A 183 2.07 -1.00 -1.58
N GLN A 184 2.87 -1.22 -2.63
CA GLN A 184 2.37 -1.76 -3.89
C GLN A 184 1.98 -3.21 -3.69
N LYS A 185 0.79 -3.61 -4.16
CA LYS A 185 0.38 -5.01 -4.22
C LYS A 185 0.52 -5.56 -5.63
N ASN A 186 1.29 -6.64 -5.78
CA ASN A 186 1.53 -7.34 -7.04
C ASN A 186 1.91 -6.35 -8.18
N THR A 187 1.52 -6.63 -9.43
CA THR A 187 1.72 -5.73 -10.58
C THR A 187 3.22 -5.47 -10.87
N ALA A 188 3.99 -6.53 -11.02
CA ALA A 188 5.46 -6.50 -11.13
C ALA A 188 5.97 -5.60 -12.27
N GLU A 189 5.26 -5.61 -13.40
CA GLU A 189 5.61 -4.85 -14.60
C GLU A 189 5.59 -3.34 -14.36
N GLU A 190 4.78 -2.90 -13.40
CA GLU A 190 4.63 -1.50 -13.05
C GLU A 190 5.47 -1.09 -11.84
N ALA A 191 6.28 -1.98 -11.25
CA ALA A 191 7.07 -1.69 -10.04
C ALA A 191 7.84 -0.36 -10.13
N GLY A 192 8.51 -0.10 -11.26
CA GLY A 192 9.24 1.15 -11.47
C GLY A 192 8.34 2.39 -11.47
N ARG A 193 7.15 2.31 -12.09
CA ARG A 193 6.18 3.41 -12.11
C ARG A 193 5.45 3.55 -10.78
N GLY A 194 5.16 2.44 -10.11
CA GLY A 194 4.63 2.41 -8.75
C GLY A 194 5.54 3.14 -7.76
N HIS A 195 6.85 2.91 -7.84
CA HIS A 195 7.79 3.63 -7.00
C HIS A 195 7.98 5.09 -7.45
N ASP A 196 8.30 5.34 -8.72
CA ASP A 196 8.76 6.66 -9.18
C ASP A 196 7.62 7.66 -9.46
N GLU A 197 6.48 7.18 -9.96
CA GLU A 197 5.33 8.02 -10.35
C GLU A 197 4.25 8.03 -9.25
N VAL A 198 3.95 6.87 -8.67
CA VAL A 198 2.89 6.74 -7.66
C VAL A 198 3.39 7.07 -6.25
N GLY A 199 4.62 6.69 -5.92
CA GLY A 199 5.24 6.94 -4.62
C GLY A 199 5.06 5.82 -3.61
N PHE A 200 4.85 4.57 -4.04
CA PHE A 200 4.90 3.43 -3.14
C PHE A 200 6.29 3.30 -2.49
N ASP A 201 6.31 2.87 -1.23
CA ASP A 201 7.50 2.81 -0.39
C ASP A 201 8.08 1.38 -0.30
N LEU A 202 7.23 0.38 -0.48
CA LEU A 202 7.52 -1.05 -0.37
C LEU A 202 6.60 -1.85 -1.29
N ALA A 203 6.82 -3.16 -1.39
CA ALA A 203 5.92 -4.08 -2.11
C ALA A 203 5.49 -5.24 -1.22
N VAL A 204 4.21 -5.64 -1.33
CA VAL A 204 3.71 -6.94 -0.89
C VAL A 204 3.34 -7.73 -2.14
N THR A 205 3.85 -8.94 -2.26
CA THR A 205 3.74 -9.71 -3.51
C THR A 205 3.29 -11.14 -3.22
N GLU A 206 2.41 -11.64 -4.07
CA GLU A 206 1.96 -13.02 -4.07
C GLU A 206 2.64 -13.78 -5.21
N SER A 207 3.31 -14.86 -4.83
CA SER A 207 3.95 -15.86 -5.68
C SER A 207 4.99 -15.32 -6.66
N CYS A 208 5.76 -14.30 -6.25
CA CYS A 208 6.77 -13.70 -7.13
C CYS A 208 7.81 -14.73 -7.62
N ALA A 209 8.10 -15.78 -6.86
CA ALA A 209 9.03 -16.82 -7.27
C ALA A 209 8.40 -17.74 -8.31
N ALA A 210 7.14 -18.16 -8.09
CA ALA A 210 6.38 -18.97 -9.04
C ALA A 210 6.26 -18.30 -10.42
N TRP A 211 6.12 -16.97 -10.44
CA TRP A 211 5.98 -16.17 -11.67
C TRP A 211 7.29 -15.59 -12.20
N HIS A 212 8.43 -15.82 -11.52
CA HIS A 212 9.74 -15.25 -11.86
C HIS A 212 9.77 -13.69 -11.86
N GLU A 213 9.06 -13.08 -10.93
CA GLU A 213 8.85 -11.65 -10.81
C GLU A 213 9.61 -10.99 -9.65
N CYS A 214 10.16 -11.76 -8.71
CA CYS A 214 10.78 -11.20 -7.51
C CYS A 214 11.84 -10.13 -7.82
N GLY A 215 12.65 -10.34 -8.85
CA GLY A 215 13.68 -9.38 -9.28
C GLY A 215 13.15 -8.03 -9.76
N ALA A 216 11.91 -7.99 -10.28
CA ALA A 216 11.28 -6.74 -10.69
C ALA A 216 11.00 -5.84 -9.49
N TYR A 217 10.54 -6.43 -8.38
CA TYR A 217 10.29 -5.71 -7.13
C TYR A 217 11.59 -5.37 -6.40
N THR A 218 12.49 -6.34 -6.20
CA THR A 218 13.73 -6.11 -5.44
C THR A 218 14.67 -5.14 -6.15
N GLY A 219 14.65 -5.09 -7.49
CA GLY A 219 15.39 -4.11 -8.28
C GLY A 219 14.93 -2.66 -8.09
N VAL A 220 13.68 -2.45 -7.64
CA VAL A 220 13.07 -1.13 -7.42
C VAL A 220 13.09 -0.76 -5.93
N TYR A 221 12.49 -1.60 -5.08
CA TYR A 221 12.29 -1.33 -3.66
C TYR A 221 13.47 -1.77 -2.77
N GLY A 222 14.38 -2.59 -3.30
CA GLY A 222 15.42 -3.30 -2.55
C GLY A 222 14.88 -4.58 -1.90
N SER A 223 15.75 -5.59 -1.72
CA SER A 223 15.37 -6.90 -1.17
C SER A 223 14.77 -6.82 0.24
N GLY A 224 15.14 -5.80 1.02
CA GLY A 224 14.62 -5.56 2.35
C GLY A 224 13.19 -5.03 2.38
N ASN A 225 12.68 -4.40 1.33
CA ASN A 225 11.35 -3.76 1.33
C ASN A 225 10.34 -4.50 0.44
N VAL A 226 10.55 -5.79 0.21
CA VAL A 226 9.60 -6.66 -0.50
C VAL A 226 9.17 -7.76 0.47
N LEU A 227 7.87 -7.81 0.75
CA LEU A 227 7.23 -8.86 1.56
C LEU A 227 6.60 -9.87 0.60
N ALA A 228 7.29 -10.99 0.34
CA ALA A 228 6.83 -11.97 -0.64
C ALA A 228 6.17 -13.18 0.03
N VAL A 229 4.91 -13.43 -0.27
CA VAL A 229 4.21 -14.66 0.11
C VAL A 229 4.15 -15.60 -1.10
N GLU A 230 4.33 -16.89 -0.89
CA GLU A 230 4.21 -17.97 -1.86
C GLU A 230 3.14 -18.95 -1.38
N TYR A 231 2.49 -19.63 -2.33
CA TYR A 231 1.47 -20.63 -2.05
C TYR A 231 1.87 -22.00 -2.59
N PRO A 232 1.65 -23.11 -1.85
CA PRO A 232 2.08 -24.45 -2.27
C PRO A 232 1.56 -24.89 -3.64
N GLU A 233 0.33 -24.52 -3.98
CA GLU A 233 -0.29 -24.88 -5.27
C GLU A 233 0.44 -24.19 -6.43
N GLU A 234 0.68 -22.88 -6.32
CA GLU A 234 1.35 -22.09 -7.36
C GLU A 234 2.82 -22.47 -7.51
N LEU A 235 3.52 -22.75 -6.41
CA LEU A 235 4.88 -23.30 -6.46
C LEU A 235 4.90 -24.67 -7.17
N ALA A 236 3.94 -25.55 -6.88
CA ALA A 236 3.85 -26.85 -7.53
C ALA A 236 3.56 -26.73 -9.04
N GLU A 237 2.71 -25.78 -9.45
CA GLU A 237 2.45 -25.46 -10.86
C GLU A 237 3.71 -24.93 -11.57
N ALA A 238 4.50 -24.11 -10.89
CA ALA A 238 5.79 -23.63 -11.36
C ALA A 238 6.91 -24.69 -11.29
N ALA A 239 6.62 -25.88 -10.77
CA ALA A 239 7.61 -26.94 -10.49
C ALA A 239 8.77 -26.47 -9.60
N LEU A 240 8.46 -25.64 -8.60
CA LEU A 240 9.36 -25.14 -7.57
C LEU A 240 9.03 -25.76 -6.20
N ASP A 241 10.08 -26.09 -5.45
CA ASP A 241 9.96 -26.40 -4.02
C ASP A 241 10.34 -25.14 -3.21
N PHE A 242 9.74 -24.94 -2.04
CA PHE A 242 10.03 -23.77 -1.21
C PHE A 242 11.52 -23.69 -0.80
N ASP A 243 12.18 -24.83 -0.55
CA ASP A 243 13.64 -24.87 -0.30
C ASP A 243 14.47 -24.29 -1.46
N VAL A 244 14.00 -24.43 -2.71
CA VAL A 244 14.64 -23.85 -3.89
C VAL A 244 14.46 -22.34 -3.88
N VAL A 245 13.25 -21.85 -3.59
CA VAL A 245 12.97 -20.41 -3.44
C VAL A 245 13.86 -19.81 -2.36
N CYS A 246 13.96 -20.45 -1.20
CA CYS A 246 14.79 -19.98 -0.08
C CYS A 246 16.30 -19.95 -0.37
N ALA A 247 16.76 -20.79 -1.29
CA ALA A 247 18.16 -20.84 -1.71
C ALA A 247 18.50 -19.87 -2.86
N ASP A 248 17.48 -19.25 -3.48
CA ASP A 248 17.67 -18.30 -4.57
C ASP A 248 18.33 -17.00 -4.06
N PRO A 249 19.48 -16.56 -4.60
CA PRO A 249 20.11 -15.31 -4.19
C PRO A 249 19.40 -14.04 -4.67
N GLU A 250 18.45 -14.13 -5.61
CA GLU A 250 17.68 -13.00 -6.15
C GLU A 250 16.33 -12.79 -5.43
N ARG A 251 16.01 -13.67 -4.47
CA ARG A 251 14.80 -13.56 -3.66
C ARG A 251 14.81 -12.31 -2.77
N PRO A 252 13.62 -11.81 -2.36
CA PRO A 252 13.50 -10.85 -1.27
C PRO A 252 14.11 -11.38 0.03
N ASP A 253 14.54 -10.48 0.91
CA ASP A 253 15.06 -10.87 2.24
C ASP A 253 14.00 -11.59 3.10
N ARG A 254 12.72 -11.48 2.70
CA ARG A 254 11.54 -11.93 3.41
C ARG A 254 10.59 -12.67 2.45
N VAL A 255 10.61 -13.99 2.50
CA VAL A 255 9.73 -14.89 1.74
C VAL A 255 9.00 -15.83 2.70
N LEU A 256 7.69 -15.91 2.53
CA LEU A 256 6.79 -16.66 3.38
C LEU A 256 6.01 -17.66 2.55
N LEU A 257 5.95 -18.93 2.95
CA LEU A 257 5.00 -19.90 2.43
C LEU A 257 3.75 -19.91 3.32
N ARG A 258 2.57 -19.64 2.76
CA ARG A 258 1.28 -19.67 3.47
C ARG A 258 0.27 -20.60 2.82
N ASP A 259 -0.75 -20.95 3.59
CA ASP A 259 -2.01 -21.43 3.03
C ASP A 259 -2.76 -20.28 2.33
N ALA A 260 -3.51 -20.60 1.27
CA ALA A 260 -4.18 -19.60 0.43
C ALA A 260 -5.26 -18.78 1.18
N ALA A 261 -5.86 -19.35 2.23
CA ALA A 261 -6.88 -18.68 3.03
C ALA A 261 -6.28 -17.80 4.14
N LEU A 262 -4.96 -17.80 4.29
CA LEU A 262 -4.21 -17.05 5.30
C LEU A 262 -4.77 -17.25 6.71
N VAL A 263 -5.17 -18.49 7.05
CA VAL A 263 -5.90 -18.79 8.29
C VAL A 263 -5.04 -18.66 9.55
N PRO A 264 -5.65 -18.38 10.72
CA PRO A 264 -4.92 -18.25 11.98
C PRO A 264 -4.23 -19.54 12.42
N SER A 265 -3.20 -19.42 13.26
CA SER A 265 -2.41 -20.57 13.76
C SER A 265 -3.20 -21.63 14.56
N SER A 266 -4.45 -21.34 14.94
CA SER A 266 -5.35 -22.30 15.57
C SER A 266 -6.08 -23.21 14.59
N ASP A 267 -6.09 -22.85 13.31
CA ASP A 267 -6.75 -23.61 12.25
C ASP A 267 -5.86 -24.78 11.80
N PRO A 268 -6.42 -25.99 11.59
CA PRO A 268 -5.65 -27.13 11.10
C PRO A 268 -5.07 -26.95 9.68
N GLU A 269 -5.60 -26.04 8.87
CA GLU A 269 -5.10 -25.74 7.51
C GLU A 269 -3.95 -24.72 7.53
N HIS A 270 -3.63 -24.16 8.70
CA HIS A 270 -2.56 -23.19 8.86
C HIS A 270 -1.20 -23.73 8.39
N LEU A 271 -0.60 -23.05 7.43
CA LEU A 271 0.76 -23.29 6.96
C LEU A 271 1.60 -22.04 7.13
N PHE A 272 2.73 -22.12 7.83
CA PHE A 272 3.67 -21.01 7.94
C PHE A 272 5.09 -21.57 7.85
N GLU A 273 5.81 -21.21 6.79
CA GLU A 273 7.26 -21.42 6.66
C GLU A 273 7.89 -20.14 6.13
N ALA A 274 9.08 -19.78 6.58
CA ALA A 274 9.70 -18.52 6.22
C ALA A 274 11.20 -18.69 5.97
N CYS A 275 11.71 -17.88 5.05
CA CYS A 275 13.11 -17.65 4.77
C CYS A 275 13.28 -16.22 4.26
#